data_AF-A0A1Y2S7S7-F1
#
_entry.id   AF-A0A1Y2S7S7-F1
#
_cell.length_a   1.000
_cell.length_b   1.000
_cell.length_c   1.000
_cell.angle_alpha   90.00
_cell.angle_beta   90.00
_cell.angle_gamma   90.00
#
_symmetry.space_group_name_H-M   'P 1'
#
loop_
_entity.id
_entity.type
_entity.pdbx_description
1 polymer ?
#
loop_
_entity_poly.entity_id
_entity_poly.type
_entity_poly.pdbx_seq_one_letter_code
_entity_poly.pdbx_strand_id
1 'polypeptide(L)'
;MKYFLILLLALVVFVISVTLGANNNQIVTFNYLIAKGDYSVSTLLATLFAIGFILGWSICGFFYLRACISLRHEKRKIKRLEAQMGQSSESSTKTMSTVALNKE
;
A
#
# COMPACT_ATOMS: atom_id res chain seq x y z
N MET A 1 5.82 -3.08 -14.28
CA MET A 1 6.96 -4.04 -14.27
C MET A 1 8.09 -3.67 -13.31
N LYS A 2 8.57 -2.42 -13.24
CA LYS A 2 9.68 -2.03 -12.35
C LYS A 2 9.44 -2.36 -10.86
N TYR A 3 8.27 -2.04 -10.32
CA TYR A 3 7.91 -2.35 -8.93
C TYR A 3 7.76 -3.85 -8.65
N PHE A 4 7.35 -4.64 -9.65
CA PHE A 4 7.23 -6.09 -9.53
C PHE A 4 8.61 -6.75 -9.41
N LEU A 5 9.59 -6.28 -10.19
CA LEU A 5 10.96 -6.78 -10.14
C LEU A 5 11.65 -6.42 -8.81
N ILE A 6 11.43 -5.19 -8.31
CA ILE A 6 11.92 -4.76 -6.99
C ILE A 6 11.29 -5.60 -5.87
N LEU A 7 10.00 -5.89 -5.96
CA LEU A 7 9.30 -6.75 -4.99
C LEU A 7 9.84 -8.18 -5.03
N LEU A 8 10.08 -8.75 -6.21
CA LEU A 8 10.66 -10.08 -6.36
C LEU A 8 12.07 -10.14 -5.75
N LEU A 9 12.92 -9.14 -6.05
CA LEU A 9 14.27 -9.08 -5.50
C LEU A 9 14.24 -8.95 -3.97
N ALA A 10 13.39 -8.06 -3.44
CA ALA A 10 13.20 -7.91 -2.00
C ALA A 10 12.70 -9.21 -1.35
N LEU A 11 11.78 -9.93 -2.00
CA LEU A 11 11.27 -11.22 -1.54
C LEU A 11 12.38 -12.27 -1.49
N VAL A 12 13.23 -12.36 -2.50
CA VAL A 12 14.36 -13.30 -2.52
C VAL A 12 15.33 -13.00 -1.38
N VAL A 13 15.73 -11.74 -1.21
CA VAL A 13 16.64 -11.32 -0.12
C VAL A 13 16.02 -11.61 1.25
N PHE A 14 14.72 -11.37 1.40
CA PHE A 14 13.96 -11.67 2.60
C PHE A 14 13.97 -13.16 2.92
N VAL A 15 13.67 -14.03 1.95
CA VAL A 15 13.67 -15.48 2.14
C VAL A 15 15.06 -15.95 2.55
N ILE A 16 16.12 -15.49 1.87
CA ILE A 16 17.51 -15.84 2.21
C ILE A 16 17.83 -15.41 3.65
N SER A 17 17.45 -14.19 4.04
CA SER A 17 17.71 -13.67 5.40
C SER A 17 17.00 -14.50 6.48
N VAL A 18 15.73 -14.83 6.25
CA VAL A 18 14.94 -15.66 7.16
C VAL A 18 15.50 -17.07 7.22
N THR A 19 15.80 -17.69 6.08
CA THR A 19 16.34 -19.06 6.03
C THR A 19 17.70 -19.16 6.72
N LEU A 20 18.61 -18.20 6.49
CA LEU A 20 19.93 -18.20 7.14
C LEU A 20 19.81 -18.06 8.66
N GLY A 21 18.94 -17.16 9.12
CA GLY A 21 18.75 -16.96 10.54
C GLY A 21 17.95 -18.08 11.23
N ALA A 22 17.01 -18.71 10.52
CA ALA A 22 16.22 -19.83 11.02
C ALA A 22 17.00 -21.16 11.09
N ASN A 23 18.04 -21.32 10.28
CA ASN A 23 18.95 -22.48 10.36
C ASN A 23 20.03 -22.30 11.45
N ASN A 24 20.00 -21.19 12.19
CA ASN A 24 20.91 -20.99 13.30
C ASN A 24 20.37 -21.66 14.56
N ASN A 25 20.82 -22.89 14.79
CA ASN A 25 20.49 -23.71 15.98
C ASN A 25 21.38 -23.40 17.19
N GLN A 26 22.15 -22.31 17.18
CA GLN A 26 22.93 -21.90 18.34
C GLN A 26 21.98 -21.56 19.49
N ILE A 27 22.23 -22.16 20.65
CA ILE A 27 21.47 -21.90 21.87
C ILE A 27 22.11 -20.70 22.56
N VAL A 28 21.28 -19.72 22.90
CA VAL A 28 21.65 -18.52 23.66
C VAL A 28 20.85 -18.54 24.96
N THR A 29 21.56 -18.53 26.07
CA THR A 29 20.97 -18.49 27.40
C THR A 29 20.58 -17.06 27.75
N PHE A 30 19.27 -16.80 27.86
CA PHE A 30 18.76 -15.54 28.35
C PHE A 30 18.54 -15.61 29.84
N ASN A 31 19.19 -14.69 30.55
CA ASN A 31 19.15 -14.60 31.99
C ASN A 31 18.26 -13.41 32.36
N TYR A 32 16.94 -13.63 32.39
CA TYR A 32 16.00 -12.62 32.85
C TYR A 32 16.04 -12.56 34.38
N LEU A 33 15.81 -11.38 34.95
CA LEU A 33 15.91 -11.10 36.40
C LEU A 33 15.08 -12.05 37.28
N ILE A 34 14.06 -12.69 36.71
CA ILE A 34 13.18 -13.65 37.41
C ILE A 34 13.35 -15.10 36.88
N ALA A 35 13.93 -15.30 35.69
CA ALA A 35 14.01 -16.63 35.07
C ALA A 35 15.15 -16.74 34.04
N LYS A 36 15.78 -17.92 33.98
CA LYS A 36 16.67 -18.30 32.87
C LYS A 36 15.87 -19.08 31.83
N GLY A 37 16.08 -18.76 30.55
CA GLY A 37 15.52 -19.52 29.44
C GLY A 37 16.57 -19.73 28.36
N ASP A 38 16.72 -20.98 27.92
CA ASP A 38 17.58 -21.34 26.79
C ASP A 38 16.77 -21.29 25.51
N TYR A 39 17.14 -20.39 24.60
CA TYR A 39 16.45 -20.19 23.34
C TYR A 39 17.42 -20.34 22.17
N SER A 40 16.96 -20.94 21.08
CA SER A 40 17.74 -20.96 19.83
C SER A 40 17.67 -19.59 19.15
N VAL A 41 18.77 -19.16 18.51
CA VAL A 41 18.82 -17.92 17.71
C VAL A 41 17.70 -17.90 16.66
N SER A 42 17.44 -19.05 16.05
CA SER A 42 16.33 -19.27 15.12
C SER A 42 14.96 -18.85 15.68
N THR A 43 14.61 -19.29 16.89
CA THR A 43 13.31 -18.99 17.52
C THR A 43 13.18 -17.51 17.84
N LEU A 44 14.25 -16.90 18.35
CA LEU A 44 14.28 -15.47 18.65
C LEU A 44 14.07 -14.64 17.39
N LEU A 45 14.83 -14.97 16.34
CA LEU A 45 14.74 -14.27 15.08
C LEU A 45 13.37 -14.45 14.44
N ALA A 46 12.84 -15.68 14.40
CA ALA A 46 11.50 -15.95 13.87
C ALA A 46 10.42 -15.12 14.59
N THR A 47 10.50 -15.04 15.91
CA THR A 47 9.54 -14.29 16.74
C THR A 47 9.64 -12.79 16.46
N LEU A 48 10.85 -12.21 16.49
CA LEU A 48 11.07 -10.79 16.20
C LEU A 48 10.65 -10.45 14.76
N PHE A 49 10.95 -11.35 13.83
CA PHE A 49 10.61 -11.19 12.43
C PHE A 49 9.10 -11.20 12.22
N ALA A 50 8.38 -12.15 12.82
CA ALA A 50 6.93 -12.22 12.75
C ALA A 50 6.27 -10.95 13.32
N ILE A 51 6.73 -10.47 14.48
CA ILE A 51 6.23 -9.24 15.09
C ILE A 51 6.50 -8.02 14.19
N GLY A 52 7.73 -7.89 13.69
CA GLY A 52 8.11 -6.81 12.78
C GLY A 52 7.31 -6.84 11.47
N PHE A 53 7.07 -8.03 10.93
CA PHE A 53 6.27 -8.22 9.72
C PHE A 53 4.80 -7.85 9.95
N ILE A 54 4.20 -8.28 11.06
CA ILE A 54 2.81 -7.93 11.39
C ILE A 54 2.66 -6.42 11.58
N LEU A 55 3.59 -5.78 12.29
CA LEU A 55 3.60 -4.32 12.48
C LEU A 55 3.76 -3.58 11.16
N GLY A 56 4.76 -3.95 10.36
CA GLY A 56 5.02 -3.35 9.05
C GLY A 56 3.86 -3.54 8.08
N TRP A 57 3.28 -4.74 8.03
CA TRP A 57 2.09 -5.04 7.24
C TRP A 57 0.88 -4.23 7.67
N SER A 58 0.66 -4.10 8.98
CA SER A 58 -0.46 -3.33 9.52
C SER A 58 -0.35 -1.85 9.14
N ILE A 59 0.83 -1.25 9.31
CA ILE A 59 1.09 0.15 8.97
C ILE A 59 0.99 0.37 7.46
N CYS A 60 1.62 -0.50 6.66
CA CYS A 60 1.59 -0.43 5.20
C CYS A 60 0.16 -0.60 4.66
N GLY A 61 -0.56 -1.61 5.15
CA GLY A 61 -1.94 -1.89 4.76
C GLY A 61 -2.88 -0.74 5.09
N PHE A 62 -2.76 -0.16 6.30
CA PHE A 62 -3.55 1.01 6.69
C PHE A 62 -3.27 2.23 5.79
N PHE A 63 -2.00 2.55 5.57
CA PHE A 63 -1.62 3.70 4.74
C PHE A 63 -2.01 3.50 3.26
N TYR A 64 -1.84 2.29 2.73
CA TYR A 64 -2.24 1.93 1.37
C TYR A 64 -3.76 2.03 1.20
N LEU A 65 -4.54 1.54 2.17
CA LEU A 65 -5.99 1.63 2.12
C LEU A 65 -6.46 3.09 2.12
N ARG A 66 -5.87 3.94 2.97
CA ARG A 66 -6.11 5.38 2.96
C ARG A 66 -5.78 6.01 1.60
N ALA A 67 -4.60 5.72 1.05
CA ALA A 67 -4.17 6.23 -0.25
C ALA A 67 -5.12 5.79 -1.38
N CYS A 68 -5.59 4.54 -1.34
CA CYS A 68 -6.55 4.00 -2.30
C CYS A 68 -7.91 4.73 -2.23
N ILE A 69 -8.37 5.05 -1.03
CA ILE A 69 -9.62 5.82 -0.82
C ILE A 69 -9.46 7.25 -1.37
N SER A 70 -8.35 7.93 -1.07
CA SER A 70 -8.07 9.28 -1.60
C SER A 70 -8.07 9.30 -3.14
N LEU A 71 -7.34 8.36 -3.76
CA LEU A 71 -7.29 8.23 -5.22
C LEU A 71 -8.67 7.98 -5.85
N ARG A 72 -9.54 7.19 -5.19
CA ARG A 72 -10.92 6.98 -5.65
C ARG A 72 -11.76 8.25 -5.55
N HIS A 73 -11.55 9.05 -4.51
CA HIS A 73 -12.28 10.29 -4.30
C HIS A 73 -11.87 11.38 -5.30
N GLU A 74 -10.57 11.56 -5.54
CA GLU A 74 -10.06 12.47 -6.58
C GLU A 74 -10.57 12.08 -7.98
N LYS A 75 -10.52 10.79 -8.34
CA LYS A 75 -11.04 10.32 -9.64
C LYS A 75 -12.53 10.65 -9.84
N ARG A 76 -13.34 10.59 -8.78
CA ARG A 76 -14.77 10.96 -8.85
C ARG A 76 -14.97 12.46 -9.00
N LYS A 77 -14.15 13.28 -8.34
CA LYS A 77 -14.18 14.75 -8.50
C LYS A 77 -13.78 15.16 -9.92
N ILE A 78 -12.72 14.56 -10.47
CA ILE A 78 -12.28 14.80 -11.85
C ILE A 78 -13.40 14.49 -12.83
N LYS A 79 -14.04 13.30 -12.73
CA LYS A 79 -15.17 12.95 -13.61
C LYS A 79 -16.34 13.94 -13.56
N ARG A 80 -16.64 14.50 -12.39
CA ARG A 80 -17.72 15.49 -12.24
C ARG A 80 -17.35 16.86 -12.83
N LEU A 81 -16.09 17.26 -12.72
CA LEU A 81 -15.60 18.51 -13.31
C LEU A 81 -15.54 18.40 -14.84
N GLU A 82 -15.06 17.26 -15.35
CA GLU A 82 -15.02 16.96 -16.78
C GLU A 82 -16.43 16.94 -17.40
N ALA A 83 -17.41 16.34 -16.72
CA ALA A 83 -18.81 16.36 -17.15
C ALA A 83 -19.45 17.76 -17.16
N GLN A 84 -19.10 18.62 -16.19
CA GLN A 84 -19.58 20.01 -16.14
C GLN A 84 -18.95 20.87 -17.24
N MET A 85 -17.67 20.68 -17.55
CA MET A 85 -17.01 21.33 -18.69
C MET A 85 -17.60 20.88 -20.03
N GLY A 86 -17.92 19.59 -20.18
CA GLY A 86 -18.62 19.06 -21.35
C GLY A 86 -20.03 19.66 -21.53
N GLN A 87 -20.82 19.71 -20.45
CA GLN A 87 -22.15 20.34 -20.47
C GLN A 87 -22.13 21.85 -20.69
N SER A 88 -21.09 22.55 -20.19
CA SER A 88 -20.94 24.01 -20.41
C SER A 88 -20.62 24.34 -21.87
N SER A 89 -19.89 23.46 -22.58
CA SER A 89 -19.70 23.58 -24.03
C SER A 89 -20.99 23.28 -24.82
N GLU A 90 -21.72 22.21 -24.50
CA GLU A 90 -22.98 21.88 -25.19
C GLU A 90 -24.10 22.91 -24.95
N SER A 91 -24.19 23.48 -23.73
CA SER A 91 -25.14 24.53 -23.38
C SER A 91 -24.87 25.84 -24.13
N SER A 92 -23.59 26.20 -24.33
CA SER A 92 -23.22 27.37 -25.14
C SER A 92 -23.59 27.19 -26.62
N THR A 93 -23.40 25.99 -27.18
CA THR A 93 -23.78 25.70 -28.58
C THR A 93 -25.30 25.67 -28.76
N LYS A 94 -26.05 25.13 -27.78
CA LYS A 94 -27.52 25.06 -27.86
C LYS A 94 -28.19 26.43 -27.72
N THR A 95 -27.61 27.31 -26.90
CA THR A 95 -28.12 28.69 -26.71
C THR A 95 -27.89 29.57 -27.95
N MET A 96 -26.78 29.40 -28.68
CA MET A 96 -26.58 30.10 -29.96
C MET A 96 -27.55 29.62 -31.04
N SER A 97 -27.88 28.33 -31.07
CA SER A 97 -28.81 27.79 -32.07
C SER A 97 -30.27 28.18 -31.84
N THR A 98 -30.71 28.38 -30.59
CA THR A 98 -32.09 28.82 -30.29
C THR A 98 -32.27 30.34 -30.45
N VAL A 99 -31.23 31.14 -30.20
CA VAL A 99 -31.27 32.59 -30.44
C VAL A 99 -31.25 32.91 -31.94
N ALA A 100 -30.65 32.06 -32.76
CA ALA A 100 -30.69 32.20 -34.22
C ALA A 100 -32.07 31.83 -34.81
N LEU A 101 -32.77 30.82 -34.25
CA LEU A 101 -34.07 30.37 -34.75
C LEU A 101 -35.25 31.29 -34.35
N ASN A 102 -35.09 32.07 -33.28
CA ASN A 102 -36.14 32.98 -32.77
C ASN A 102 -36.02 34.42 -33.32
N LYS A 103 -35.20 34.62 -34.36
CA LYS A 103 -34.96 35.93 -35.01
C LYS A 103 -35.45 35.99 -36.46
N GLU A 104 -36.06 34.93 -36.97
CA GLU A 104 -36.77 34.90 -38.27
C GLU A 104 -38.28 35.00 -38.08
#